data_AF-A0A1L0DHK2-F1
#
_entry.id   AF-A0A1L0DHK2-F1
#
_cell.length_a   1.000
_cell.length_b   1.000
_cell.length_c   1.000
_cell.angle_alpha   90.00
_cell.angle_beta   90.00
_cell.angle_gamma   90.00
#
_symmetry.space_group_name_H-M   'P 1'
#
loop_
_entity.id
_entity.type
_entity.pdbx_description
1 polymer ?
#
loop_
_entity_poly.entity_id
_entity_poly.type
_entity_poly.pdbx_seq_one_letter_code
_entity_poly.pdbx_strand_id
1 'polypeptide(L)'
;MIKPNPTMSDVINELMFIALANPEKVSVSVRYIGHADALEVIAIDKTYFSGAQNPNTWSAHKLMDKTIYLDGLTAFRQVTSVYNELCNLIKGEVAA
;
A
#
# COMPACT_ATOMS: atom_id res chain seq x y z
N MET A 1 -31.63 3.46 4.75
CA MET A 1 -30.50 4.42 4.85
C MET A 1 -29.50 4.06 3.78
N ILE A 2 -29.33 4.93 2.78
CA ILE A 2 -28.26 4.77 1.80
C ILE A 2 -26.96 5.13 2.53
N LYS A 3 -26.02 4.18 2.58
CA LYS A 3 -24.71 4.43 3.18
C LYS A 3 -24.02 5.49 2.29
N PRO A 4 -23.56 6.63 2.85
CA PRO A 4 -22.90 7.64 2.04
C PRO A 4 -21.68 7.02 1.34
N ASN A 5 -21.41 7.49 0.12
CA ASN A 5 -20.21 7.05 -0.61
C ASN A 5 -18.98 7.37 0.25
N PRO A 6 -17.98 6.46 0.33
CA PRO A 6 -16.76 6.71 1.07
C PRO A 6 -16.10 8.00 0.61
N THR A 7 -15.66 8.83 1.56
CA THR A 7 -14.83 9.99 1.26
C THR A 7 -13.40 9.55 1.01
N MET A 8 -12.61 10.41 0.37
CA MET A 8 -11.18 10.15 0.17
C MET A 8 -10.43 9.94 1.50
N SER A 9 -10.87 10.64 2.55
CA SER A 9 -10.33 10.47 3.90
C SER A 9 -10.67 9.10 4.49
N ASP A 10 -11.86 8.55 4.22
CA ASP A 10 -12.22 7.19 4.63
C ASP A 10 -11.31 6.15 3.95
N VAL A 11 -11.02 6.37 2.66
CA VAL A 11 -10.16 5.50 1.85
C VAL A 11 -8.69 5.56 2.29
N ILE A 12 -8.17 6.75 2.60
CA ILE A 12 -6.80 6.93 3.14
C ILE A 12 -6.68 6.29 4.53
N ASN A 13 -7.69 6.47 5.39
CA ASN A 13 -7.73 5.86 6.71
C ASN A 13 -7.73 4.32 6.61
N GLU A 14 -8.52 3.75 5.69
CA GLU A 14 -8.53 2.30 5.45
C GLU A 14 -7.17 1.77 4.94
N LEU A 15 -6.51 2.48 4.01
CA LEU A 15 -5.16 2.12 3.57
C LEU A 15 -4.13 2.19 4.71
N MET A 16 -4.24 3.20 5.58
CA MET A 16 -3.42 3.28 6.81
C MET A 16 -3.72 2.11 7.78
N PHE A 17 -4.97 1.65 7.86
CA PHE A 17 -5.33 0.48 8.67
C PHE A 17 -4.77 -0.83 8.10
N ILE A 18 -4.68 -1.00 6.78
CA ILE A 18 -3.99 -2.15 6.17
C ILE A 18 -2.50 -2.13 6.48
N ALA A 19 -1.88 -0.95 6.50
CA ALA A 19 -0.47 -0.84 6.89
C ALA A 19 -0.20 -1.31 8.34
N LEU A 20 -1.23 -1.37 9.18
CA LEU A 20 -1.20 -1.89 10.54
C LEU A 20 -1.52 -3.40 10.63
N ALA A 21 -2.01 -4.03 9.56
CA ALA A 21 -2.40 -5.44 9.55
C ALA A 21 -1.21 -6.33 9.19
N ASN A 22 -0.70 -7.07 10.19
CA ASN A 22 0.42 -8.03 10.12
C ASN A 22 1.83 -7.42 9.92
N PRO A 23 2.32 -6.63 10.88
CA PRO A 23 3.69 -6.07 10.88
C PRO A 23 4.79 -7.15 11.00
N GLU A 24 4.45 -8.43 11.11
CA GLU A 24 5.40 -9.53 11.27
C GLU A 24 6.05 -9.98 9.95
N LYS A 25 5.40 -9.77 8.79
CA LYS A 25 5.87 -10.29 7.49
C LYS A 25 6.21 -9.21 6.46
N VAL A 26 5.38 -8.18 6.38
CA VAL A 26 5.49 -7.12 5.37
C VAL A 26 5.46 -5.78 6.08
N SER A 27 6.37 -4.89 5.69
CA SER A 27 6.31 -3.48 6.07
C SER A 27 5.62 -2.72 4.95
N VAL A 28 4.48 -2.11 5.26
CA VAL A 28 3.72 -1.29 4.30
C VAL A 28 3.83 0.18 4.70
N SER A 29 4.17 1.03 3.74
CA SER A 29 4.20 2.48 3.87
C SER A 29 3.18 3.08 2.91
N VAL A 30 2.31 3.93 3.44
CA VAL A 30 1.35 4.71 2.65
C VAL A 30 1.64 6.19 2.90
N ARG A 31 1.89 6.95 1.83
CA ARG A 31 2.23 8.37 1.89
C ARG A 31 1.34 9.17 0.96
N TYR A 32 0.80 10.28 1.45
CA TYR A 32 0.15 11.27 0.61
C TYR A 32 1.15 12.25 -0.02
N ILE A 33 0.99 12.51 -1.31
CA ILE A 33 1.80 13.42 -2.13
C ILE A 33 0.93 14.63 -2.49
N GLY A 34 0.97 15.66 -1.64
CA GLY A 34 0.05 16.80 -1.75
C GLY A 34 0.17 17.66 -3.02
N HIS A 35 1.34 17.70 -3.68
CA HIS A 35 1.52 18.48 -4.91
C HIS A 35 0.95 17.79 -6.16
N ALA A 36 0.73 16.48 -6.08
CA ALA A 36 0.20 15.66 -7.18
C ALA A 36 -1.18 15.08 -6.86
N ASP A 37 -1.75 15.45 -5.70
CA ASP A 37 -2.95 14.85 -5.11
C ASP A 37 -2.96 13.32 -5.29
N ALA A 38 -1.93 12.65 -4.77
CA ALA A 38 -1.69 11.23 -5.01
C ALA A 38 -1.34 10.46 -3.73
N LEU A 39 -1.58 9.15 -3.72
CA LEU A 39 -1.09 8.23 -2.69
C LEU A 39 0.02 7.36 -3.26
N GLU A 40 1.15 7.32 -2.57
CA GLU A 40 2.21 6.36 -2.76
C GLU A 40 2.02 5.21 -1.77
N VAL A 41 2.02 3.98 -2.28
CA VAL A 41 1.91 2.75 -1.50
C VAL A 41 3.10 1.86 -1.82
N ILE A 42 3.91 1.59 -0.80
CA ILE A 42 5.11 0.76 -0.90
C ILE A 42 4.97 -0.39 0.09
N ALA A 43 5.23 -1.61 -0.36
CA ALA A 43 5.34 -2.78 0.50
C ALA A 43 6.73 -3.40 0.36
N ILE A 44 7.36 -3.74 1.48
CA ILE A 44 8.71 -4.30 1.55
C ILE A 44 8.66 -5.55 2.44
N ASP A 45 9.35 -6.61 2.02
CA ASP A 45 9.59 -7.78 2.86
C ASP A 45 10.36 -7.38 4.13
N LYS A 46 9.85 -7.78 5.31
CA LYS A 46 10.49 -7.45 6.58
C LYS A 46 11.92 -7.99 6.70
N THR A 47 12.29 -9.05 5.97
CA THR A 47 13.68 -9.55 5.97
C THR A 47 14.70 -8.48 5.56
N TYR A 48 14.28 -7.47 4.78
CA TYR A 48 15.09 -6.27 4.49
C TYR A 48 15.66 -5.61 5.75
N PHE A 49 14.84 -5.49 6.81
CA PHE A 49 15.24 -4.81 8.04
C PHE A 49 16.18 -5.66 8.92
N SER A 50 16.34 -6.95 8.63
CA SER A 50 17.26 -7.85 9.33
C SER A 50 18.64 -7.94 8.68
N GLY A 51 18.81 -7.40 7.47
CA GLY A 51 20.04 -7.48 6.68
C GLY A 51 20.76 -6.14 6.49
N ALA A 52 21.76 -6.13 5.59
CA ALA A 52 22.44 -4.91 5.19
C ALA A 52 21.50 -3.99 4.41
N GLN A 53 21.36 -2.74 4.83
CA GLN A 53 20.42 -1.78 4.25
C GLN A 53 21.13 -0.83 3.28
N ASN A 54 20.94 -1.07 1.99
CA ASN A 54 21.40 -0.19 0.90
C ASN A 54 20.39 -0.18 -0.28
N PRO A 55 20.52 0.73 -1.26
CA PRO A 55 19.56 0.83 -2.36
C PRO A 55 19.36 -0.46 -3.18
N ASN A 56 20.41 -1.27 -3.34
CA ASN A 56 20.34 -2.54 -4.08
C ASN A 56 19.52 -3.58 -3.31
N THR A 57 19.76 -3.70 -2.00
CA THR A 57 18.98 -4.57 -1.13
C THR A 57 17.52 -4.11 -1.00
N TRP A 58 17.28 -2.80 -0.90
CA TRP A 58 15.93 -2.25 -0.84
C TRP A 58 15.10 -2.65 -2.08
N SER A 59 15.70 -2.51 -3.27
CA SER A 59 15.04 -2.88 -4.52
C SER A 59 14.72 -4.38 -4.61
N ALA A 60 15.59 -5.24 -4.06
CA ALA A 60 15.39 -6.69 -4.05
C ALA A 60 14.28 -7.16 -3.09
N HIS A 61 13.99 -6.37 -2.05
CA HIS A 61 12.95 -6.69 -1.06
C HIS A 61 11.62 -5.93 -1.30
N LYS A 62 11.56 -5.10 -2.34
CA LYS A 62 10.35 -4.34 -2.69
C LYS A 62 9.32 -5.27 -3.33
N LEU A 63 8.18 -5.45 -2.65
CA LEU A 63 7.09 -6.30 -3.09
C LEU A 63 6.03 -5.51 -3.88
N MET A 64 5.86 -4.23 -3.55
CA MET A 64 4.91 -3.34 -4.21
C MET A 64 5.44 -1.91 -4.23
N ASP A 65 5.17 -1.20 -5.32
CA ASP A 65 5.40 0.22 -5.49
C ASP A 65 4.34 0.79 -6.43
N LYS A 66 3.38 1.53 -5.88
CA LYS A 66 2.22 2.03 -6.61
C LYS A 66 1.95 3.48 -6.25
N THR A 67 1.71 4.29 -7.27
CA THR A 67 1.19 5.66 -7.13
C THR A 67 -0.24 5.71 -7.65
N ILE A 68 -1.14 6.21 -6.82
CA ILE A 68 -2.56 6.37 -7.11
C ILE A 68 -2.86 7.86 -7.16
N TYR A 69 -3.14 8.37 -8.36
CA TYR A 69 -3.58 9.76 -8.53
C TYR A 69 -5.05 9.87 -8.15
N LEU A 70 -5.33 10.74 -7.19
CA LEU A 70 -6.64 10.84 -6.56
C LEU A 70 -7.62 11.73 -7.34
N ASP A 71 -7.10 12.55 -8.25
CA ASP A 71 -7.85 13.33 -9.23
C ASP A 71 -8.40 12.49 -10.39
N GLY A 72 -7.93 11.24 -10.53
CA GLY A 72 -8.30 10.36 -11.62
C GLY A 72 -9.70 9.75 -11.44
N LEU A 73 -10.50 9.71 -12.52
CA LEU A 73 -11.78 8.99 -12.59
C LEU A 73 -11.72 7.51 -12.15
N THR A 74 -10.51 6.94 -12.08
CA THR A 74 -10.26 5.54 -11.70
C THR A 74 -9.66 5.36 -10.31
N ALA A 75 -9.46 6.43 -9.54
CA ALA A 75 -8.79 6.40 -8.23
C ALA A 75 -9.39 5.34 -7.28
N PHE A 76 -10.72 5.29 -7.17
CA PHE A 76 -11.40 4.29 -6.33
C PHE A 76 -11.08 2.84 -6.75
N ARG A 77 -11.06 2.56 -8.06
CA ARG A 77 -10.71 1.23 -8.59
C ARG A 77 -9.25 0.90 -8.31
N GLN A 78 -8.35 1.87 -8.45
CA GLN A 78 -6.93 1.71 -8.18
C GLN A 78 -6.68 1.43 -6.70
N VAL A 79 -7.30 2.18 -5.79
CA VAL A 79 -7.20 1.92 -4.35
C VAL A 79 -7.72 0.52 -4.01
N THR A 80 -8.88 0.13 -4.53
CA THR A 80 -9.44 -1.21 -4.29
C THR A 80 -8.50 -2.31 -4.81
N SER A 81 -7.86 -2.11 -5.97
CA SER A 81 -6.87 -3.05 -6.50
C SER A 81 -5.66 -3.18 -5.58
N VAL A 82 -5.14 -2.05 -5.10
CA VAL A 82 -3.97 -2.01 -4.18
C VAL A 82 -4.32 -2.63 -2.83
N TYR A 83 -5.51 -2.38 -2.30
CA TYR A 83 -6.05 -3.05 -1.10
C TYR A 83 -5.98 -4.58 -1.24
N ASN A 84 -6.49 -5.12 -2.36
CA ASN A 84 -6.54 -6.57 -2.57
C ASN A 84 -5.14 -7.17 -2.74
N GLU A 85 -4.27 -6.50 -3.49
CA GLU A 85 -2.88 -6.94 -3.69
C GLU A 85 -2.10 -6.95 -2.37
N LEU A 86 -2.25 -5.91 -1.53
CA LEU A 86 -1.69 -5.88 -0.17
C LEU A 86 -2.23 -7.01 0.71
N CYS A 87 -3.55 -7.24 0.68
CA CYS A 87 -4.16 -8.34 1.43
C CYS A 87 -3.58 -9.71 1.02
N ASN A 88 -3.34 -9.93 -0.27
CA ASN A 88 -2.76 -11.18 -0.77
C ASN A 88 -1.29 -11.34 -0.33
N LEU A 89 -0.51 -10.25 -0.41
CA LEU A 89 0.87 -10.21 0.11
C LEU A 89 0.93 -10.56 1.60
N ILE A 90 0.03 -9.98 2.39
CA ILE A 90 -0.05 -10.20 3.85
C ILE A 90 -0.47 -11.66 4.16
N LYS A 91 -1.43 -12.21 3.42
CA LYS A 91 -1.92 -13.58 3.61
C LYS A 91 -0.94 -14.66 3.14
N GLY A 92 0.07 -14.29 2.33
CA GLY A 92 1.06 -15.23 1.79
C GLY A 92 0.62 -15.95 0.52
N GLU A 93 -0.33 -15.39 -0.24
CA GLU A 93 -0.81 -15.96 -1.51
C GLU A 93 0.00 -15.46 -2.73
N VAL A 94 1.17 -14.85 -2.54
CA VAL A 94 2.07 -14.57 -3.67
C VAL A 94 3.11 -15.68 -3.74
N ALA A 95 2.85 -16.57 -4.71
CA ALA A 95 3.75 -17.62 -5.12
C ALA A 95 5.13 -17.06 -5.48
N ALA A 96 6.16 -17.83 -5.11
CA ALA A 96 7.56 -17.62 -5.45
C ALA A 96 7.80 -17.41 -6.96
#